data_AF-A0A317H5H9-F1
#
_entry.id   AF-A0A317H5H9-F1
#
_cell.length_a   1.000
_cell.length_b   1.000
_cell.length_c   1.000
_cell.angle_alpha   90.00
_cell.angle_beta   90.00
_cell.angle_gamma   90.00
#
_symmetry.space_group_name_H-M   'P 1'
#
loop_
_entity.id
_entity.type
_entity.pdbx_description
1 polymer ?
#
loop_
_entity_poly.entity_id
_entity_poly.type
_entity_poly.pdbx_seq_one_letter_code
_entity_poly.pdbx_strand_id
1 'polypeptide(L)' 'MLFQVIPIKQNDRFVEAYNEAVQKAGATRLTDVTISERWWWGYVINGYIFKVEGTAVTNK' A
#
# COMPACT_ATOMS: atom_id res chain seq x y z
N MET A 1 -9.04 -5.65 10.41
CA MET A 1 -8.40 -6.97 10.57
C MET A 1 -9.47 -7.95 11.01
N LEU A 2 -9.65 -9.07 10.31
CA LEU A 2 -10.58 -10.14 10.66
C LEU A 2 -9.79 -11.21 11.41
N PHE A 3 -10.31 -11.66 12.55
CA PHE A 3 -9.66 -12.63 13.46
C PHE A 3 -8.22 -12.27 13.87
N GLN A 4 -7.84 -11.00 13.83
CA GLN A 4 -6.44 -10.53 14.03
C GLN A 4 -5.42 -11.01 13.00
N VAL A 5 -5.78 -11.87 12.04
CA VAL A 5 -4.83 -12.49 11.08
C VAL A 5 -5.03 -12.06 9.63
N ILE A 6 -6.17 -11.45 9.29
CA ILE A 6 -6.51 -11.13 7.90
C ILE A 6 -6.78 -9.63 7.77
N PRO A 7 -6.13 -8.88 6.87
CA PRO A 7 -6.46 -7.48 6.64
C PRO A 7 -7.85 -7.39 6.01
N ILE A 8 -8.72 -6.54 6.58
CA ILE A 8 -10.03 -6.24 5.98
C ILE A 8 -9.83 -5.09 4.99
N LYS A 9 -10.54 -5.11 3.85
CA LYS A 9 -10.44 -4.10 2.78
C LYS A 9 -9.03 -3.96 2.17
N GLN A 10 -8.31 -5.08 2.01
CA GLN A 10 -6.95 -5.05 1.46
C GLN A 10 -6.92 -4.41 0.06
N ASN A 11 -7.85 -4.80 -0.83
CA ASN A 11 -7.98 -4.25 -2.19
C ASN A 11 -8.20 -2.74 -2.21
N ASP A 12 -9.10 -2.21 -1.37
CA ASP A 12 -9.35 -0.76 -1.32
C ASP A 12 -8.09 0.00 -0.87
N ARG A 13 -7.36 -0.57 0.11
CA ARG A 13 -6.10 -0.01 0.61
C ARG A 13 -4.99 -0.03 -0.44
N PHE A 14 -4.95 -1.07 -1.27
CA PHE A 14 -4.05 -1.13 -2.43
C PHE A 14 -4.31 0.01 -3.40
N VAL A 15 -5.57 0.18 -3.79
CA VAL A 15 -5.98 1.22 -4.74
C VAL A 15 -5.70 2.62 -4.18
N GLU A 16 -6.02 2.84 -2.91
CA GLU A 16 -5.80 4.12 -2.24
C GLU A 16 -4.30 4.46 -2.14
N ALA A 17 -3.47 3.53 -1.66
CA ALA A 17 -2.02 3.74 -1.54
C ALA A 17 -1.34 3.91 -2.91
N TYR A 18 -1.79 3.17 -3.93
CA TYR A 18 -1.30 3.35 -5.30
C TYR A 18 -1.66 4.72 -5.86
N ASN A 19 -2.93 5.14 -5.73
CA ASN A 19 -3.39 6.45 -6.19
C ASN A 19 -2.67 7.59 -5.47
N GLU A 20 -2.47 7.47 -4.15
CA GLU A 20 -1.70 8.43 -3.37
C GLU A 20 -0.25 8.53 -3.85
N ALA A 21 0.39 7.40 -4.13
CA ALA A 21 1.76 7.36 -4.65
C ALA A 21 1.86 7.99 -6.06
N VAL A 22 0.91 7.71 -6.95
CA VAL A 22 0.82 8.32 -8.29
C VAL A 22 0.63 9.84 -8.18
N GLN A 23 -0.30 10.30 -7.32
CA GLN A 23 -0.57 11.72 -7.12
C GLN A 23 0.65 12.44 -6.52
N LYS A 24 1.30 11.87 -5.49
CA LYS A 24 2.52 12.44 -4.90
C LYS A 24 3.66 12.55 -5.89
N ALA A 25 3.77 11.61 -6.83
CA ALA A 25 4.80 11.62 -7.85
C ALA A 25 4.45 12.53 -9.05
N GLY A 26 3.24 13.10 -9.11
CA GLY A 26 2.78 13.90 -10.25
C GLY A 26 2.74 13.11 -11.57
N ALA A 27 2.57 11.79 -11.49
CA ALA A 27 2.64 10.89 -12.62
C ALA A 27 1.26 10.40 -13.07
N THR A 28 1.21 9.75 -14.24
CA THR A 28 -0.02 9.11 -14.73
C THR A 28 -0.15 7.68 -14.22
N ARG A 29 0.98 7.01 -13.97
CA ARG A 29 1.05 5.63 -13.47
C ARG A 29 2.38 5.32 -12.81
N LEU A 30 2.43 4.22 -12.07
CA LEU A 30 3.68 3.61 -11.61
C LEU A 30 4.01 2.39 -12.47
N THR A 31 5.29 2.16 -12.74
CA THR A 31 5.84 0.89 -13.26
C THR A 31 6.68 0.21 -12.18
N ASP A 32 6.97 -1.07 -12.37
CA ASP A 32 7.81 -1.85 -11.44
C ASP A 32 7.28 -1.79 -9.99
N VAL A 33 5.95 -1.88 -9.86
CA VAL A 33 5.26 -1.71 -8.60
C VAL A 33 5.65 -2.85 -7.65
N THR A 34 6.27 -2.48 -6.54
CA THR A 34 6.60 -3.39 -5.45
C THR A 34 5.67 -3.11 -4.27
N ILE A 35 4.99 -4.16 -3.84
CA ILE A 35 4.13 -4.15 -2.67
C ILE A 35 4.91 -4.80 -1.52
N SER A 36 5.03 -4.10 -0.40
CA SER A 36 5.63 -4.62 0.82
C SER A 36 4.63 -4.56 1.97
N GLU A 37 4.44 -5.71 2.62
CA GLU A 37 3.55 -5.87 3.76
C GLU A 37 4.36 -6.26 4.99
N ARG A 38 4.19 -5.53 6.10
CA ARG A 38 4.86 -5.83 7.37
C ARG A 38 3.87 -5.87 8.51
N TRP A 39 3.91 -6.99 9.21
CA TRP A 39 3.07 -7.30 10.35
C TRP A 39 3.91 -7.23 11.62
N TRP A 40 3.32 -6.66 12.66
CA TRP A 40 3.92 -6.72 13.98
C TRP A 40 2.85 -6.85 15.05
N TRP A 41 3.20 -7.59 16.07
CA TRP A 41 2.34 -7.92 17.20
C TRP A 41 2.97 -7.31 18.44
N GLY A 42 2.23 -6.40 19.06
CA GLY A 42 2.50 -5.90 20.40
C GLY A 42 1.60 -6.62 21.40
N TYR A 43 1.94 -6.52 22.68
CA TYR A 43 1.23 -7.24 23.75
C TYR A 43 -0.27 -6.90 23.84
N VAL A 44 -0.65 -5.68 23.42
CA VAL A 44 -2.03 -5.16 23.44
C VAL A 44 -2.47 -4.53 22.11
N ILE A 45 -1.59 -4.45 21.12
CA ILE A 45 -1.85 -3.80 19.83
C ILE A 45 -1.24 -4.61 18.70
N ASN A 46 -1.88 -4.59 17.54
CA ASN A 46 -1.35 -5.22 16.33
C ASN A 46 -1.24 -4.14 15.26
N GLY A 47 -0.11 -4.10 14.56
CA GLY A 47 0.10 -3.15 13.49
C GLY A 47 0.30 -3.86 12.16
N TYR A 48 -0.28 -3.24 11.14
CA TYR A 48 -0.15 -3.67 9.76
C TYR A 48 0.32 -2.48 8.94
N ILE A 49 1.58 -2.54 8.52
CA ILE A 49 2.20 -1.55 7.65
C ILE A 49 2.10 -2.06 6.22
N PHE A 50 1.61 -1.18 5.35
CA PHE A 50 1.41 -1.45 3.94
C PHE A 50 2.14 -0.38 3.15
N LYS A 51 3.01 -0.80 2.22
CA LYS A 51 3.84 0.10 1.44
C LYS A 51 3.78 -0.26 -0.04
N VAL A 52 3.44 0.73 -0.86
CA VAL A 52 3.47 0.64 -2.33
C VAL A 52 4.60 1.52 -2.82
N GLU A 53 5.50 0.93 -3.59
CA GLU A 53 6.63 1.62 -4.22
C GLU A 53 6.65 1.30 -5.71
N GLY A 54 7.19 2.19 -6.52
CA GLY A 54 7.31 1.99 -7.95
C GLY A 54 7.95 3.20 -8.62
N THR A 55 8.28 3.05 -9.89
CA THR A 55 8.83 4.13 -10.71
C THR A 55 7.71 4.93 -11.34
N ALA A 56 7.71 6.24 -11.12
CA ALA A 56 6.71 7.15 -11.64
C ALA A 56 6.90 7.40 -13.14
N VAL A 57 5.83 7.23 -13.92
CA VAL A 57 5.82 7.45 -15.37
C VAL A 57 4.69 8.40 -15.77
N THR A 58 5.05 9.48 -16.44
CA THR A 58 4.12 10.44 -17.05
C THR A 58 4.03 10.16 -18.54
N ASN A 59 2.81 10.08 -19.08
CA ASN A 59 2.63 10.12 -20.52
C ASN A 59 2.89 11.55 -21.01
N LYS A 60 3.76 11.67 -22.01
CA LYS A 60 4.09 12.95 -22.67
C LYS A 60 3.00 13.35 -23.65
#